data_AF-A0A0W0ZVN5-F1
#
_entry.id   AF-A0A0W0ZVN5-F1
#
_cell.length_a   1.000
_cell.length_b   1.000
_cell.length_c   1.000
_cell.angle_alpha   90.00
_cell.angle_beta   90.00
_cell.angle_gamma   90.00
#
_symmetry.space_group_name_H-M   'P 1'
#
loop_
_entity.id
_entity.type
_entity.pdbx_description
1 polymer ?
#
loop_
_entity_poly.entity_id
_entity_poly.type
_entity_poly.pdbx_seq_one_letter_code
_entity_poly.pdbx_strand_id
1 'polypeptide(L)'
;MTIAKKLDKASGIFFFTGFLLSKLQYIPFPLASAIFRFVSLGIYSLAYLSWLTASLLHRDHPVNYRKWYGFAQVKEQFLLSSFVGFTATVLSVAAVFIPVLFPPAAWLFLIGNAIWAIGEYHKFKNPPTDDANYSSTRQKNYVSYAVTSTSISLVAAIAATLIFVFPPMAIPITIFSLIICAGLGALAFEFWLNCTFGNHKPDQIPESYTEIGDSLGLSVTQEPSNSPEPGCFNCLFPKPIKKSSNLIKLSSNTIELLDIEENQIEHSLQGKTLL
;
A
#
# COMPACT_ATOMS: atom_id res chain seq x y z
N MET A 1 -13.42 -13.29 5.02
CA MET A 1 -12.96 -12.00 4.48
C MET A 1 -12.75 -11.05 5.67
N THR A 2 -11.54 -10.52 5.88
CA THR A 2 -11.22 -9.64 7.02
C THR A 2 -11.95 -8.30 6.92
N ILE A 3 -12.13 -7.61 8.05
CA ILE A 3 -12.77 -6.28 8.09
C ILE A 3 -12.03 -5.29 7.17
N ALA A 4 -10.70 -5.32 7.16
CA ALA A 4 -9.86 -4.51 6.27
C ALA A 4 -10.19 -4.71 4.78
N LYS A 5 -10.35 -5.97 4.32
CA LYS A 5 -10.71 -6.28 2.92
C LYS A 5 -12.12 -5.78 2.55
N LYS A 6 -13.07 -5.78 3.49
CA LYS A 6 -14.42 -5.21 3.25
C LYS A 6 -14.36 -3.69 3.12
N LEU A 7 -13.58 -3.04 3.97
CA LEU A 7 -13.39 -1.59 3.98
C LEU A 7 -12.68 -1.09 2.72
N ASP A 8 -11.68 -1.83 2.24
CA ASP A 8 -10.96 -1.54 0.99
C ASP A 8 -11.85 -1.71 -0.25
N LYS A 9 -12.73 -2.72 -0.25
CA LYS A 9 -13.74 -2.87 -1.31
C LYS A 9 -14.75 -1.72 -1.27
N ALA A 10 -15.19 -1.31 -0.08
CA ALA A 10 -16.13 -0.21 0.09
C ALA A 10 -15.51 1.13 -0.32
N SER A 11 -14.25 1.40 0.05
CA SER A 11 -13.55 2.61 -0.37
C SER A 11 -13.44 2.70 -1.89
N GLY A 12 -13.11 1.59 -2.58
CA GLY A 12 -13.09 1.54 -4.04
C GLY A 12 -14.44 1.91 -4.68
N ILE A 13 -15.56 1.42 -4.12
CA ILE A 13 -16.90 1.79 -4.56
C ILE A 13 -17.17 3.28 -4.30
N PHE A 14 -16.83 3.79 -3.12
CA PHE A 14 -17.01 5.21 -2.81
C PHE A 14 -16.16 6.11 -3.69
N PHE A 15 -14.90 5.77 -3.99
CA PHE A 15 -14.08 6.50 -4.95
C PHE A 15 -14.73 6.58 -6.32
N PHE A 16 -15.29 5.47 -6.79
CA PHE A 16 -15.98 5.42 -8.07
C PHE A 16 -17.28 6.24 -8.07
N THR A 17 -18.12 6.09 -7.05
CA THR A 17 -19.35 6.87 -6.90
C THR A 17 -19.03 8.36 -6.79
N GLY A 18 -18.05 8.74 -5.98
CA GLY A 18 -17.56 10.12 -5.86
C GLY A 18 -17.11 10.69 -7.19
N PHE A 19 -16.39 9.90 -8.01
CA PHE A 19 -15.99 10.26 -9.36
C PHE A 19 -17.18 10.51 -10.28
N LEU A 20 -18.16 9.62 -10.31
CA LEU A 20 -19.35 9.76 -11.17
C LEU A 20 -20.16 11.01 -10.78
N LEU A 21 -20.39 11.23 -9.47
CA LEU A 21 -21.07 12.43 -8.99
C LEU A 21 -20.27 13.70 -9.27
N SER A 22 -18.94 13.65 -9.25
CA SER A 22 -18.11 14.81 -9.61
C SER A 22 -18.33 15.25 -11.06
N LYS A 23 -18.77 14.36 -11.96
CA LYS A 23 -19.07 14.73 -13.36
C LYS A 23 -20.45 15.35 -13.51
N LEU A 24 -21.41 15.00 -12.64
CA LEU A 24 -22.74 15.62 -12.60
C LEU A 24 -22.68 17.09 -12.19
N GLN A 25 -21.57 17.55 -11.61
CA GLN A 25 -21.37 18.98 -11.31
C GLN A 25 -21.30 19.86 -12.57
N TYR A 26 -21.09 19.30 -13.77
CA TYR A 26 -20.99 20.08 -15.01
C TYR A 26 -22.33 20.31 -15.71
N ILE A 27 -23.45 19.89 -15.10
CA ILE A 27 -24.80 20.16 -15.61
C ILE A 27 -25.06 21.68 -15.59
N PRO A 28 -25.74 22.28 -16.59
CA PRO A 28 -26.00 23.71 -16.70
C PRO A 28 -27.05 24.24 -15.69
N PHE A 29 -27.07 23.71 -14.46
CA PHE A 29 -27.91 24.15 -13.36
C PHE A 29 -27.01 24.47 -12.15
N PRO A 30 -26.73 25.75 -11.84
CA PRO A 30 -25.75 26.14 -10.82
C PRO A 30 -26.01 25.55 -9.42
N LEU A 31 -27.27 25.49 -9.00
CA LEU A 31 -27.64 24.91 -7.70
C LEU A 31 -27.38 23.39 -7.66
N ALA A 32 -27.80 22.67 -8.71
CA ALA A 32 -27.56 21.24 -8.82
C ALA A 32 -26.05 20.94 -8.91
N SER A 33 -25.31 21.75 -9.68
CA SER A 33 -23.86 21.69 -9.79
C SER A 33 -23.16 21.80 -8.44
N ALA A 34 -23.55 22.80 -7.64
CA ALA A 34 -23.02 22.99 -6.29
C ALA A 34 -23.34 21.80 -5.37
N ILE A 35 -24.58 21.29 -5.39
CA ILE A 35 -24.97 20.11 -4.60
C ILE A 35 -24.13 18.90 -4.99
N PHE A 36 -24.03 18.58 -6.29
CA PHE A 36 -23.24 17.44 -6.76
C PHE A 36 -21.77 17.55 -6.40
N ARG A 37 -21.21 18.77 -6.43
CA ARG A 37 -19.84 19.03 -5.99
C ARG A 37 -19.64 18.71 -4.51
N PHE A 38 -20.51 19.19 -3.63
CA PHE A 38 -20.40 18.92 -2.19
C PHE A 38 -20.66 17.45 -1.85
N VAL A 39 -21.67 16.83 -2.48
CA VAL A 39 -21.95 15.40 -2.29
C VAL A 39 -20.77 14.56 -2.76
N SER A 40 -20.17 14.87 -3.91
CA SER A 40 -18.96 14.20 -4.41
C SER A 40 -17.80 14.32 -3.41
N LEU A 41 -17.53 15.53 -2.90
CA LEU A 41 -16.50 15.75 -1.87
C LEU A 41 -16.76 14.98 -0.58
N GLY A 42 -18.03 14.92 -0.13
CA GLY A 42 -18.43 14.12 1.04
C GLY A 42 -18.17 12.63 0.83
N ILE A 43 -18.50 12.10 -0.35
CA ILE A 43 -18.26 10.70 -0.70
C ILE A 43 -16.75 10.42 -0.80
N TYR A 44 -15.96 11.33 -1.40
CA TYR A 44 -14.50 11.19 -1.41
C TYR A 44 -13.91 11.20 -0.01
N SER A 45 -14.44 12.01 0.90
CA SER A 45 -14.01 12.03 2.30
C SER A 45 -14.26 10.68 2.98
N LEU A 46 -15.44 10.09 2.75
CA LEU A 46 -15.77 8.74 3.24
C LEU A 46 -14.88 7.66 2.60
N ALA A 47 -14.56 7.79 1.31
CA ALA A 47 -13.67 6.87 0.60
C ALA A 47 -12.27 6.88 1.21
N TYR A 48 -11.67 8.07 1.37
CA TYR A 48 -10.34 8.22 1.98
C TYR A 48 -10.33 7.78 3.44
N LEU A 49 -11.36 8.09 4.24
CA LEU A 49 -11.44 7.66 5.63
C LEU A 49 -11.55 6.13 5.75
N SER A 50 -12.37 5.52 4.90
CA SER A 50 -12.50 4.06 4.83
C SER A 50 -11.19 3.42 4.40
N TRP A 51 -10.49 4.01 3.44
CA TRP A 51 -9.21 3.50 2.94
C TRP A 51 -8.06 3.67 3.94
N LEU A 52 -8.03 4.79 4.66
CA LEU A 52 -7.10 5.04 5.75
C LEU A 52 -7.29 4.01 6.86
N THR A 53 -8.53 3.80 7.27
CA THR A 53 -8.89 2.79 8.26
C THR A 53 -8.53 1.38 7.77
N ALA A 54 -8.79 1.07 6.49
CA ALA A 54 -8.41 -0.21 5.89
C ALA A 54 -6.90 -0.43 5.95
N SER A 55 -6.12 0.62 5.66
CA SER A 55 -4.66 0.57 5.65
C SER A 55 -4.09 0.36 7.06
N LEU A 56 -4.69 0.97 8.08
CA LEU A 56 -4.33 0.73 9.49
C LEU A 56 -4.60 -0.72 9.93
N LEU A 57 -5.72 -1.31 9.47
CA LEU A 57 -6.13 -2.67 9.86
C LEU A 57 -5.45 -3.78 9.05
N HIS A 58 -4.76 -3.47 7.94
CA HIS A 58 -4.02 -4.47 7.18
C HIS A 58 -2.80 -4.97 7.98
N ARG A 59 -2.53 -6.28 7.90
CA ARG A 59 -1.30 -6.86 8.43
C ARG A 59 -0.11 -6.37 7.62
N ASP A 60 1.01 -6.20 8.31
CA ASP A 60 2.26 -5.75 7.71
C ASP A 60 2.75 -6.77 6.67
N HIS A 61 3.23 -6.28 5.54
CA HIS A 61 3.88 -7.14 4.55
C HIS A 61 5.28 -7.49 5.03
N PRO A 62 5.79 -8.70 4.72
CA PRO A 62 7.15 -9.09 5.11
C PRO A 62 8.16 -8.08 4.57
N VAL A 63 8.95 -7.51 5.49
CA VAL A 63 9.92 -6.45 5.19
C VAL A 63 11.04 -6.99 4.32
N ASN A 64 11.35 -6.30 3.21
CA ASN A 64 12.51 -6.61 2.38
C ASN A 64 13.42 -5.39 2.26
N TYR A 65 14.43 -5.34 3.12
CA TYR A 65 15.39 -4.23 3.26
C TYR A 65 16.22 -3.93 2.00
N ARG A 66 16.24 -4.84 1.00
CA ARG A 66 17.00 -4.65 -0.25
C ARG A 66 16.21 -4.00 -1.39
N LYS A 67 14.91 -3.73 -1.21
CA LYS A 67 14.07 -3.06 -2.22
C LYS A 67 13.66 -1.69 -1.69
N TRP A 68 13.23 -0.77 -2.56
CA TRP A 68 12.88 0.62 -2.17
C TRP A 68 11.78 0.70 -1.08
N TYR A 69 10.94 -0.32 -0.99
CA TYR A 69 9.96 -0.61 0.07
C TYR A 69 10.56 -0.98 1.44
N GLY A 70 11.88 -1.14 1.53
CA GLY A 70 12.61 -1.22 2.77
C GLY A 70 12.66 0.12 3.51
N PHE A 71 12.40 1.24 2.80
CA PHE A 71 12.25 2.58 3.38
C PHE A 71 10.81 2.90 3.80
N ALA A 72 9.82 2.43 3.04
CA ALA A 72 8.40 2.54 3.40
C ALA A 72 7.65 1.30 2.93
N GLN A 73 7.02 0.57 3.85
CA GLN A 73 6.25 -0.63 3.53
C GLN A 73 5.08 -0.30 2.59
N VAL A 74 4.61 -1.26 1.79
CA VAL A 74 3.45 -1.08 0.90
C VAL A 74 2.23 -0.53 1.67
N LYS A 75 2.02 -1.01 2.91
CA LYS A 75 1.00 -0.51 3.84
C LYS A 75 1.16 0.98 4.15
N GLU A 76 2.38 1.42 4.44
CA GLU A 76 2.68 2.82 4.76
C GLU A 76 2.50 3.74 3.55
N GLN A 77 2.79 3.25 2.34
CA GLN A 77 2.53 4.00 1.11
C GLN A 77 1.02 4.23 0.92
N PHE A 78 0.19 3.20 1.12
CA PHE A 78 -1.28 3.35 1.05
C PHE A 78 -1.84 4.20 2.19
N LEU A 79 -1.29 4.10 3.40
CA LEU A 79 -1.65 4.94 4.53
C LEU A 79 -1.31 6.41 4.26
N LEU A 80 -0.10 6.69 3.79
CA LEU A 80 0.33 8.04 3.45
C LEU A 80 -0.51 8.62 2.30
N SER A 81 -0.75 7.83 1.25
CA SER A 81 -1.59 8.25 0.14
C SER A 81 -3.01 8.61 0.59
N SER A 82 -3.64 7.75 1.40
CA SER A 82 -4.99 7.98 1.90
C SER A 82 -5.07 9.20 2.83
N PHE A 83 -4.05 9.41 3.68
CA PHE A 83 -3.94 10.60 4.52
C PHE A 83 -3.76 11.90 3.72
N VAL A 84 -2.87 11.89 2.72
CA VAL A 84 -2.65 13.04 1.83
C VAL A 84 -3.92 13.36 1.04
N GLY A 85 -4.60 12.35 0.50
CA GLY A 85 -5.86 12.53 -0.22
C GLY A 85 -7.01 13.02 0.65
N PHE A 86 -7.09 12.57 1.91
CA PHE A 86 -8.03 13.12 2.88
C PHE A 86 -7.75 14.60 3.15
N THR A 87 -6.48 14.95 3.39
CA THR A 87 -6.05 16.34 3.60
C THR A 87 -6.35 17.22 2.40
N ALA A 88 -6.10 16.73 1.18
CA ALA A 88 -6.45 17.42 -0.07
C ALA A 88 -7.96 17.68 -0.18
N THR A 89 -8.79 16.73 0.27
CA THR A 89 -10.25 16.86 0.29
C THR A 89 -10.70 17.94 1.26
N VAL A 90 -10.15 17.96 2.49
CA VAL A 90 -10.41 19.02 3.47
C VAL A 90 -10.00 20.39 2.92
N LEU A 91 -8.82 20.47 2.30
CA LEU A 91 -8.32 21.70 1.71
C LEU A 91 -9.18 22.17 0.52
N SER A 92 -9.74 21.24 -0.26
CA SER A 92 -10.68 21.53 -1.34
C SER A 92 -12.02 22.09 -0.85
N VAL A 93 -12.48 21.65 0.32
CA VAL A 93 -13.67 22.25 0.98
C VAL A 93 -13.33 23.65 1.48
N ALA A 94 -12.17 23.84 2.13
CA ALA A 94 -11.72 25.15 2.57
C ALA A 94 -11.52 26.14 1.40
N ALA A 95 -11.12 25.63 0.23
CA ALA A 95 -10.93 26.43 -0.98
C ALA A 95 -12.21 27.11 -1.50
N VAL A 96 -13.40 26.67 -1.05
CA VAL A 96 -14.66 27.37 -1.33
C VAL A 96 -14.68 28.76 -0.70
N PHE A 97 -14.11 28.91 0.50
CA PHE A 97 -14.03 30.17 1.22
C PHE A 97 -12.73 30.93 0.92
N ILE A 98 -11.67 30.20 0.59
CA ILE A 98 -10.34 30.75 0.36
C ILE A 98 -9.80 30.22 -0.99
N PRO A 99 -10.14 30.87 -2.13
CA PRO A 99 -9.82 30.35 -3.47
C PRO A 99 -8.34 30.08 -3.74
N VAL A 100 -7.42 30.75 -3.04
CA VAL A 100 -5.96 30.49 -3.17
C VAL A 100 -5.56 29.07 -2.74
N LEU A 101 -6.42 28.35 -2.00
CA LEU A 101 -6.17 26.97 -1.59
C LEU A 101 -6.48 25.94 -2.68
N PHE A 102 -7.11 26.33 -3.79
CA PHE A 102 -7.46 25.41 -4.87
C PHE A 102 -6.23 24.74 -5.54
N PRO A 103 -5.21 25.49 -5.98
CA PRO A 103 -4.03 24.87 -6.58
C PRO A 103 -3.27 23.96 -5.59
N PRO A 104 -2.98 24.36 -4.33
CA PRO A 104 -2.37 23.47 -3.35
C PRO A 104 -3.15 22.17 -3.13
N ALA A 105 -4.48 22.22 -3.05
CA ALA A 105 -5.32 21.03 -2.90
C ALA A 105 -5.20 20.08 -4.10
N ALA A 106 -5.20 20.63 -5.32
CA ALA A 106 -5.03 19.84 -6.55
C ALA A 106 -3.66 19.15 -6.62
N TRP A 107 -2.59 19.83 -6.18
CA TRP A 107 -1.26 19.25 -6.07
C TRP A 107 -1.18 18.15 -5.01
N LEU A 108 -1.84 18.31 -3.87
CA LEU A 108 -1.92 17.24 -2.86
C LEU A 108 -2.64 16.00 -3.40
N PHE A 109 -3.73 16.16 -4.17
CA PHE A 109 -4.36 15.02 -4.86
C PHE A 109 -3.39 14.30 -5.81
N LEU A 110 -2.61 15.05 -6.58
CA LEU A 110 -1.58 14.46 -7.44
C LEU A 110 -0.53 13.69 -6.64
N ILE A 111 0.00 14.27 -5.56
CA ILE A 111 0.99 13.62 -4.70
C ILE A 111 0.42 12.33 -4.08
N GLY A 112 -0.79 12.40 -3.54
CA GLY A 112 -1.48 11.23 -2.98
C GLY A 112 -1.67 10.13 -4.02
N ASN A 113 -2.13 10.48 -5.23
CA ASN A 113 -2.32 9.52 -6.31
C ASN A 113 -1.00 8.96 -6.85
N ALA A 114 0.08 9.75 -6.89
CA ALA A 114 1.40 9.26 -7.28
C ALA A 114 1.94 8.23 -6.28
N ILE A 115 1.83 8.50 -4.98
CA ILE A 115 2.22 7.54 -3.92
C ILE A 115 1.38 6.26 -4.03
N TRP A 116 0.08 6.38 -4.29
CA TRP A 116 -0.79 5.24 -4.52
C TRP A 116 -0.39 4.41 -5.74
N ALA A 117 -0.21 5.05 -6.90
CA ALA A 117 0.16 4.36 -8.14
C ALA A 117 1.51 3.66 -8.00
N ILE A 118 2.45 4.29 -7.30
CA ILE A 118 3.70 3.66 -6.88
C ILE A 118 3.39 2.40 -6.07
N GLY A 119 2.59 2.50 -4.99
CA GLY A 119 2.18 1.38 -4.13
C GLY A 119 1.51 0.22 -4.87
N GLU A 120 0.70 0.50 -5.88
CA GLU A 120 0.06 -0.53 -6.71
C GLU A 120 1.02 -1.18 -7.69
N TYR A 121 1.87 -0.40 -8.37
CA TYR A 121 2.96 -0.94 -9.18
C TYR A 121 3.86 -1.85 -8.32
N HIS A 122 4.02 -1.43 -7.09
CA HIS A 122 4.84 -2.04 -6.11
C HIS A 122 4.33 -3.42 -5.68
N LYS A 123 3.03 -3.50 -5.40
CA LYS A 123 2.26 -4.73 -5.16
C LYS A 123 2.23 -5.63 -6.41
N PHE A 124 2.19 -5.06 -7.61
CA PHE A 124 2.26 -5.83 -8.86
C PHE A 124 3.60 -6.56 -9.03
N LYS A 125 4.72 -5.90 -8.71
CA LYS A 125 6.07 -6.51 -8.80
C LYS A 125 6.38 -7.48 -7.66
N ASN A 126 5.69 -7.35 -6.52
CA ASN A 126 5.88 -8.17 -5.34
C ASN A 126 4.51 -8.59 -4.80
N PRO A 127 3.89 -9.63 -5.39
CA PRO A 127 2.56 -10.05 -5.00
C PRO A 127 2.53 -10.47 -3.52
N PRO A 128 1.43 -10.20 -2.79
CA PRO A 128 1.29 -10.65 -1.42
C PRO A 128 1.31 -12.18 -1.36
N THR A 129 2.12 -12.76 -0.48
CA THR A 129 2.21 -14.22 -0.29
C THR A 129 0.92 -14.83 0.29
N ASP A 130 0.14 -14.01 0.99
CA ASP A 130 -1.02 -14.47 1.76
C ASP A 130 -2.36 -14.33 1.00
N ASP A 131 -2.32 -13.94 -0.29
CA ASP A 131 -3.55 -13.75 -1.09
C ASP A 131 -3.71 -14.84 -2.15
N ALA A 132 -4.36 -15.93 -1.77
CA ALA A 132 -4.69 -17.07 -2.65
C ALA A 132 -5.55 -16.69 -3.88
N ASN A 133 -6.15 -15.50 -3.89
CA ASN A 133 -6.96 -14.99 -5.00
C ASN A 133 -6.23 -13.90 -5.81
N TYR A 134 -4.92 -13.78 -5.66
CA TYR A 134 -4.12 -12.86 -6.45
C TYR A 134 -4.10 -13.28 -7.92
N SER A 135 -4.26 -12.30 -8.81
CA SER A 135 -4.11 -12.48 -10.25
C SER A 135 -3.29 -11.33 -10.79
N SER A 136 -2.17 -11.66 -11.44
CA SER A 136 -1.26 -10.71 -12.07
C SER A 136 -1.98 -9.85 -13.11
N THR A 137 -2.89 -10.45 -13.90
CA THR A 137 -3.71 -9.73 -14.89
C THR A 137 -4.64 -8.71 -14.23
N ARG A 138 -5.32 -9.10 -13.14
CA ARG A 138 -6.19 -8.20 -12.37
C ARG A 138 -5.40 -7.03 -11.80
N GLN A 139 -4.26 -7.32 -11.17
CA GLN A 139 -3.41 -6.31 -10.55
C GLN A 139 -2.80 -5.37 -11.61
N LYS A 140 -2.40 -5.88 -12.78
CA LYS A 140 -1.93 -5.05 -13.90
C LYS A 140 -2.99 -4.04 -14.35
N ASN A 141 -4.24 -4.48 -14.51
CA ASN A 141 -5.34 -3.57 -14.85
C ASN A 141 -5.57 -2.53 -13.75
N TYR A 142 -5.44 -2.91 -12.48
CA TYR A 142 -5.55 -1.98 -11.36
C TYR A 142 -4.41 -0.94 -11.34
N VAL A 143 -3.17 -1.34 -11.69
CA VAL A 143 -2.05 -0.40 -11.87
C VAL A 143 -2.34 0.57 -13.00
N SER A 144 -2.85 0.10 -14.14
CA SER A 144 -3.25 0.98 -15.26
C SER A 144 -4.34 1.98 -14.83
N TYR A 145 -5.30 1.54 -14.01
CA TYR A 145 -6.30 2.41 -13.39
C TYR A 145 -5.66 3.47 -12.47
N ALA A 146 -4.70 3.08 -11.63
CA ALA A 146 -4.02 4.02 -10.72
C ALA A 146 -3.17 5.05 -11.48
N VAL A 147 -2.45 4.63 -12.52
CA VAL A 147 -1.65 5.51 -13.38
C VAL A 147 -2.55 6.49 -14.14
N THR A 148 -3.64 6.01 -14.74
CA THR A 148 -4.59 6.90 -15.45
C THR A 148 -5.25 7.91 -14.51
N SER A 149 -5.63 7.49 -13.30
CA SER A 149 -6.15 8.38 -12.25
C SER A 149 -5.12 9.44 -11.81
N THR A 150 -3.85 9.07 -11.72
CA THR A 150 -2.75 10.01 -11.43
C THR A 150 -2.59 11.03 -12.54
N SER A 151 -2.67 10.61 -13.81
CA SER A 151 -2.63 11.52 -14.97
C SER A 151 -3.81 12.51 -14.96
N ILE A 152 -5.01 12.09 -14.56
CA ILE A 152 -6.16 12.99 -14.37
C ILE A 152 -5.84 14.05 -13.32
N SER A 153 -5.26 13.67 -12.18
CA SER A 153 -4.86 14.62 -11.15
C SER A 153 -3.77 15.58 -11.60
N LEU A 154 -2.84 15.14 -12.45
CA LEU A 154 -1.82 16.01 -13.02
C LEU A 154 -2.44 17.09 -13.90
N VAL A 155 -3.33 16.69 -14.82
CA VAL A 155 -4.06 17.63 -15.68
C VAL A 155 -4.86 18.63 -14.84
N ALA A 156 -5.53 18.15 -13.77
CA ALA A 156 -6.29 18.99 -12.86
C ALA A 156 -5.40 19.98 -12.07
N ALA A 157 -4.23 19.56 -11.59
CA ALA A 157 -3.29 20.42 -10.86
C ALA A 157 -2.70 21.52 -11.75
N ILE A 158 -2.33 21.17 -12.99
CA ILE A 158 -1.87 22.14 -13.99
C ILE A 158 -2.98 23.13 -14.31
N ALA A 159 -4.19 22.62 -14.59
CA ALA A 159 -5.35 23.47 -14.90
C ALA A 159 -5.68 24.43 -13.74
N ALA A 160 -5.73 23.94 -12.50
CA ALA A 160 -6.00 24.76 -11.33
C ALA A 160 -4.95 25.87 -11.15
N THR A 161 -3.67 25.55 -11.36
CA THR A 161 -2.58 26.51 -11.28
C THR A 161 -2.69 27.58 -12.38
N LEU A 162 -2.95 27.17 -13.62
CA LEU A 162 -3.11 28.10 -14.74
C LEU A 162 -4.34 29.00 -14.58
N ILE A 163 -5.46 28.47 -14.11
CA ILE A 163 -6.68 29.24 -13.82
C ILE A 163 -6.40 30.29 -12.74
N PHE A 164 -5.64 29.93 -11.70
CA PHE A 164 -5.31 30.85 -10.62
C PHE A 164 -4.36 31.98 -11.08
N VAL A 165 -3.35 31.66 -11.89
CA VAL A 165 -2.37 32.64 -12.40
C VAL A 165 -2.95 33.50 -13.53
N PHE A 166 -3.81 32.92 -14.38
CA PHE A 166 -4.43 33.60 -15.52
C PHE A 166 -5.96 33.42 -15.54
N PRO A 167 -6.70 34.09 -14.63
CA PRO A 167 -8.17 33.98 -14.56
C PRO A 167 -8.93 34.23 -15.86
N PRO A 168 -8.52 35.17 -16.75
CA PRO A 168 -9.21 35.37 -18.03
C PRO A 168 -9.23 34.12 -18.93
N MET A 169 -8.25 33.22 -18.78
CA MET A 169 -8.16 31.97 -19.53
C MET A 169 -8.91 30.81 -18.86
N ALA A 170 -9.68 31.06 -17.79
CA ALA A 170 -10.29 29.99 -17.01
C ALA A 170 -11.25 29.11 -17.82
N ILE A 171 -12.09 29.72 -18.65
CA ILE A 171 -13.06 29.00 -19.50
C ILE A 171 -12.34 28.07 -20.49
N PRO A 172 -11.41 28.54 -21.36
CA PRO A 172 -10.75 27.65 -22.32
C PRO A 172 -9.90 26.58 -21.63
N ILE A 173 -9.22 26.89 -20.51
CA ILE A 173 -8.47 25.88 -19.74
C ILE A 173 -9.42 24.82 -19.19
N THR A 174 -10.58 25.21 -18.66
CA THR A 174 -11.58 24.28 -18.12
C THR A 174 -12.14 23.37 -19.22
N ILE A 175 -12.46 23.90 -20.40
CA ILE A 175 -12.96 23.10 -21.53
C ILE A 175 -11.91 22.08 -21.97
N PHE A 176 -10.66 22.54 -22.18
CA PHE A 176 -9.59 21.66 -22.64
C PHE A 176 -9.26 20.56 -21.62
N SER A 177 -9.14 20.92 -20.34
CA SER A 177 -8.91 19.95 -19.27
C SER A 177 -10.07 18.97 -19.10
N LEU A 178 -11.33 19.42 -19.28
CA LEU A 178 -12.50 18.55 -19.21
C LEU A 178 -12.48 17.48 -20.32
N ILE A 179 -12.12 17.85 -21.56
CA ILE A 179 -12.01 16.91 -22.69
C ILE A 179 -10.96 15.84 -22.39
N ILE A 180 -9.76 16.24 -21.95
CA ILE A 180 -8.68 15.30 -21.61
C ILE A 180 -9.11 14.40 -20.45
N CYS A 181 -9.64 14.97 -19.37
CA CYS A 181 -10.08 14.24 -18.20
C CYS A 181 -11.28 13.32 -18.50
N ALA A 182 -12.12 13.63 -19.49
CA ALA A 182 -13.20 12.74 -19.93
C ALA A 182 -12.63 11.50 -20.64
N GLY A 183 -11.67 11.68 -21.57
CA GLY A 183 -11.00 10.57 -22.24
C GLY A 183 -10.22 9.67 -21.27
N LEU A 184 -9.40 10.28 -20.40
CA LEU A 184 -8.69 9.54 -19.35
C LEU A 184 -9.64 8.89 -18.35
N GLY A 185 -10.76 9.54 -18.03
CA GLY A 185 -11.79 9.02 -17.14
C GLY A 185 -12.47 7.78 -17.71
N ALA A 186 -12.74 7.75 -19.02
CA ALA A 186 -13.27 6.58 -19.70
C ALA A 186 -12.30 5.39 -19.64
N LEU A 187 -11.00 5.64 -19.90
CA LEU A 187 -9.96 4.61 -19.78
C LEU A 187 -9.82 4.08 -18.34
N ALA A 188 -9.80 4.99 -17.35
CA ALA A 188 -9.77 4.63 -15.95
C ALA A 188 -10.99 3.77 -15.57
N PHE A 189 -12.17 4.10 -16.08
CA PHE A 189 -13.38 3.34 -15.87
C PHE A 189 -13.32 1.94 -16.48
N GLU A 190 -12.81 1.80 -17.70
CA GLU A 190 -12.62 0.50 -18.36
C GLU A 190 -11.67 -0.39 -17.54
N PHE A 191 -10.52 0.14 -17.11
CA PHE A 191 -9.59 -0.61 -16.29
C PHE A 191 -10.19 -1.02 -14.93
N TRP A 192 -10.95 -0.13 -14.30
CA TRP A 192 -11.62 -0.42 -13.03
C TRP A 192 -12.72 -1.48 -13.17
N LEU A 193 -13.53 -1.42 -14.23
CA LEU A 193 -14.52 -2.45 -14.52
C LEU A 193 -13.85 -3.80 -14.77
N ASN A 194 -12.79 -3.81 -15.58
CA ASN A 194 -12.06 -5.01 -15.90
C ASN A 194 -11.44 -5.62 -14.64
N CYS A 195 -10.83 -4.84 -13.74
CA CYS A 195 -10.26 -5.40 -12.51
C CYS A 195 -11.32 -5.86 -11.50
N THR A 196 -12.50 -5.24 -11.47
CA THR A 196 -13.55 -5.51 -10.46
C THR A 196 -14.49 -6.63 -10.87
N PHE A 197 -14.89 -6.67 -12.14
CA PHE A 197 -15.90 -7.60 -12.68
C PHE A 197 -15.33 -8.55 -13.74
N GLY A 198 -14.09 -8.34 -14.20
CA GLY A 198 -13.44 -9.24 -15.15
C GLY A 198 -13.16 -10.60 -14.53
N ASN A 199 -13.32 -11.66 -15.34
CA ASN A 199 -13.01 -13.02 -14.95
C ASN A 199 -11.49 -13.26 -14.99
N HIS A 200 -10.79 -12.84 -13.93
CA HIS A 200 -9.36 -13.06 -13.77
C HIS A 200 -9.12 -14.29 -12.91
N LYS A 201 -8.57 -15.36 -13.52
CA LYS A 201 -8.19 -16.57 -12.78
C LYS A 201 -7.00 -16.25 -11.84
N PRO A 202 -6.98 -16.78 -10.60
CA PRO A 202 -5.81 -16.67 -9.74
C PRO A 202 -4.57 -17.22 -10.43
N ASP A 203 -3.41 -16.61 -10.19
CA ASP A 203 -2.15 -17.13 -10.73
C ASP A 203 -1.90 -18.50 -10.08
N GLN A 204 -1.68 -19.54 -10.90
CA GLN A 204 -1.29 -20.86 -10.39
C GLN A 204 0.12 -20.76 -9.81
N ILE A 205 0.29 -21.15 -8.55
CA ILE A 205 1.63 -21.36 -7.98
C ILE A 205 2.23 -22.52 -8.78
N PRO A 206 3.37 -22.35 -9.47
CA PRO A 206 3.98 -23.46 -10.19
C PRO A 206 4.33 -24.58 -9.20
N GLU A 207 3.67 -25.73 -9.36
CA GLU A 207 3.84 -26.96 -8.56
C GLU A 207 5.31 -27.45 -8.51
N SER A 208 6.19 -26.94 -9.39
CA SER A 208 7.60 -27.35 -9.41
C SER A 208 8.35 -26.99 -8.13
N TYR A 209 7.96 -25.95 -7.39
CA TYR A 209 8.64 -25.62 -6.13
C TYR A 209 8.19 -26.52 -4.97
N THR A 210 6.95 -27.01 -4.98
CA THR A 210 6.47 -28.02 -4.04
C THR A 210 7.07 -29.38 -4.36
N GLU A 211 7.21 -29.74 -5.64
CA GLU A 211 7.88 -30.99 -6.04
C GLU A 211 9.38 -30.99 -5.70
N ILE A 212 10.07 -29.85 -5.81
CA ILE A 212 11.49 -29.74 -5.40
C ILE A 212 11.63 -29.81 -3.86
N GLY A 213 10.69 -29.23 -3.12
CA GLY A 213 10.65 -29.33 -1.66
C GLY A 213 10.43 -30.77 -1.17
N ASP A 214 9.52 -31.49 -1.83
CA ASP A 214 9.19 -32.89 -1.50
C ASP A 214 10.26 -33.87 -2.00
N SER A 215 10.92 -33.61 -3.14
CA SER A 215 12.02 -34.43 -3.65
C SER A 215 13.35 -34.21 -2.94
N LEU A 216 13.49 -33.12 -2.18
CA LEU A 216 14.61 -32.87 -1.26
C LEU A 216 14.30 -33.29 0.20
N GLY A 217 13.09 -33.80 0.45
CA GLY A 217 12.74 -34.47 1.69
C GLY A 217 13.51 -35.78 1.85
N LEU A 218 14.39 -35.84 2.85
CA LEU A 218 15.25 -36.98 3.20
C LEU A 218 14.45 -38.31 3.29
N SER A 219 14.41 -39.07 2.20
CA SER A 219 14.12 -40.50 2.24
C SER A 219 15.40 -41.27 2.55
N VAL A 220 15.94 -41.12 3.76
CA VAL A 220 16.99 -42.05 4.25
C VAL A 220 16.27 -43.25 4.86
N THR A 221 15.76 -44.11 3.99
CA THR A 221 15.57 -45.52 4.33
C THR A 221 16.92 -46.18 4.11
N GLN A 222 17.70 -46.32 5.18
CA GLN A 222 18.99 -46.98 5.14
C GLN A 222 18.76 -48.50 5.16
N GLU A 223 18.78 -49.15 3.98
CA GLU A 223 19.04 -50.59 3.90
C GLU A 223 20.50 -50.85 4.30
N PRO A 224 20.79 -51.85 5.15
CA PRO A 224 22.16 -52.17 5.54
C PRO A 224 22.86 -52.93 4.41
N SER A 225 23.61 -52.21 3.58
CA SER A 225 24.53 -52.81 2.60
C SER A 225 25.90 -53.04 3.23
N ASN A 226 26.27 -54.31 3.40
CA ASN A 226 27.61 -54.75 3.80
C ASN A 226 28.56 -54.64 2.60
N SER A 227 29.42 -53.61 2.57
CA SER A 227 30.57 -53.55 1.66
C SER A 227 31.72 -52.75 2.28
N PRO A 228 32.99 -53.15 2.08
CA PRO A 228 34.14 -52.59 2.81
C PRO A 228 34.58 -51.23 2.25
N GLU A 229 34.90 -50.31 3.16
CA GLU A 229 35.41 -48.96 2.88
C GLU A 229 36.78 -48.97 2.17
N PRO A 230 36.98 -48.17 1.10
CA PRO A 230 38.29 -47.67 0.74
C PRO A 230 38.52 -46.31 1.42
N GLY A 231 39.51 -46.29 2.32
CA GLY A 231 39.94 -45.10 3.03
C GLY A 231 40.64 -44.10 2.11
N CYS A 232 40.05 -42.92 1.98
CA CYS A 232 40.75 -41.65 1.78
C CYS A 232 39.75 -40.51 2.02
N PHE A 233 40.19 -39.37 2.55
CA PHE A 233 39.44 -38.15 2.91
C PHE A 233 38.97 -37.99 4.38
N ASN A 234 39.90 -38.13 5.33
CA ASN A 234 39.70 -37.70 6.72
C ASN A 234 40.21 -36.28 7.05
N CYS A 235 40.43 -35.39 6.07
CA CYS A 235 41.10 -34.09 6.33
C CYS A 235 40.38 -32.81 5.86
N LEU A 236 39.11 -32.82 5.43
CA LEU A 236 38.50 -31.59 4.88
C LEU A 236 37.33 -30.98 5.66
N PHE A 237 36.82 -31.64 6.70
CA PHE A 237 35.81 -31.04 7.58
C PHE A 237 36.07 -31.42 9.03
N PRO A 238 36.64 -30.52 9.86
CA PRO A 238 36.67 -30.76 11.30
C PRO A 238 35.24 -30.81 11.83
N LYS A 239 34.86 -31.96 12.42
CA LYS A 239 33.59 -32.09 13.14
C LYS A 239 33.56 -31.06 14.28
N PRO A 240 32.47 -30.28 14.47
CA PRO A 240 32.31 -29.53 15.69
C PRO A 240 32.15 -30.53 16.84
N ILE A 241 33.06 -30.43 17.81
CA ILE A 241 33.02 -31.18 19.06
C ILE A 241 31.67 -30.92 19.73
N LYS A 242 30.88 -31.98 19.92
CA LYS A 242 29.75 -32.02 20.84
C LYS A 242 30.28 -31.71 22.24
N LYS A 243 30.23 -30.44 22.65
CA LYS A 243 30.43 -30.04 24.05
C LYS A 243 29.08 -29.92 24.74
N SER A 244 28.81 -30.96 25.52
CA SER A 244 28.26 -30.94 26.88
C SER A 244 27.13 -29.95 27.20
N SER A 245 26.00 -30.53 27.56
CA SER A 245 24.76 -29.97 28.10
C SER A 245 24.90 -29.23 29.45
N ASN A 246 25.87 -28.33 29.60
CA ASN A 246 26.06 -27.50 30.80
C ASN A 246 26.11 -25.97 30.53
N LEU A 247 25.86 -25.51 29.29
CA LEU A 247 25.85 -24.08 28.96
C LEU A 247 24.47 -23.39 29.11
N ILE A 248 23.40 -24.16 29.33
CA ILE A 248 22.05 -23.61 29.51
C ILE A 248 21.81 -23.07 30.94
N LYS A 249 22.58 -23.54 31.95
CA LYS A 249 22.43 -23.03 33.34
C LYS A 249 23.21 -21.74 33.64
N LEU A 250 24.19 -21.37 32.82
CA LEU A 250 24.98 -20.14 33.05
C LEU A 250 24.35 -18.90 32.39
N SER A 251 23.59 -19.08 31.31
CA SER A 251 22.87 -18.00 30.62
C SER A 251 21.68 -17.49 31.45
N SER A 252 20.93 -18.38 32.11
CA SER A 252 19.77 -17.99 32.92
C SER A 252 20.14 -17.14 34.14
N ASN A 253 21.28 -17.40 34.78
CA ASN A 253 21.72 -16.61 35.94
C ASN A 253 22.33 -15.26 35.56
N THR A 254 22.74 -15.06 34.29
CA THR A 254 23.30 -13.78 33.83
C THR A 254 22.20 -12.81 33.42
N ILE A 255 21.05 -13.33 32.95
CA ILE A 255 19.87 -12.52 32.61
C ILE A 255 19.15 -12.03 33.88
N GLU A 256 19.05 -12.87 34.93
CA GLU A 256 18.50 -12.40 36.22
C GLU A 256 19.37 -11.34 36.91
N LEU A 257 20.69 -11.33 36.69
CA LEU A 257 21.58 -10.32 37.30
C LEU A 257 21.51 -8.96 36.58
N LEU A 258 21.26 -8.95 35.27
CA LEU A 258 21.07 -7.72 34.49
C LEU A 258 19.71 -7.05 34.74
N ASP A 259 18.65 -7.85 34.95
CA ASP A 259 17.32 -7.33 35.31
C ASP A 259 17.26 -6.74 36.73
N ILE A 260 18.15 -7.15 37.64
CA ILE A 260 18.28 -6.58 39.00
C ILE A 260 19.09 -5.28 38.97
N GLU A 261 20.10 -5.17 38.12
CA GLU A 261 20.95 -3.96 38.02
C GLU A 261 20.20 -2.81 37.31
N GLU A 262 19.37 -3.10 36.31
CA GLU A 262 18.57 -2.09 35.60
C GLU A 262 17.43 -1.54 36.49
N ASN A 263 16.79 -2.38 37.32
CA ASN A 263 15.76 -1.95 38.27
C ASN A 263 16.30 -1.13 39.46
N GLN A 264 17.57 -1.32 39.87
CA GLN A 264 18.18 -0.47 40.90
C GLN A 264 18.59 0.92 40.35
N ILE A 265 18.93 1.02 39.07
CA ILE A 265 19.30 2.29 38.44
C ILE A 265 18.06 3.18 38.25
N GLU A 266 16.92 2.63 37.79
CA GLU A 266 15.67 3.40 37.66
C GLU A 266 15.11 3.90 39.01
N HIS A 267 15.21 3.10 40.08
CA HIS A 267 14.78 3.55 41.42
C HIS A 267 15.70 4.61 42.05
N SER A 268 16.97 4.72 41.64
CA SER A 268 17.89 5.77 42.11
C SER A 268 17.72 7.11 41.38
N LEU A 269 17.18 7.10 40.17
CA LEU A 269 16.98 8.30 39.33
C LEU A 269 15.65 9.01 39.59
N GLN A 270 14.66 8.33 40.15
CA GLN A 270 13.42 8.98 40.63
C GLN A 270 13.57 9.70 41.99
N GLY A 271 14.70 9.53 42.70
CA GLY A 271 14.95 10.14 44.01
C GLY A 271 15.69 11.49 44.00
N LYS A 272 16.03 12.05 42.82
CA LYS A 272 16.90 13.24 42.71
C LYS A 272 16.32 14.44 41.95
N THR A 273 15.01 14.51 41.80
CA THR A 273 14.33 15.67 41.19
C THR A 273 13.19 16.17 42.06
N LEU A 274 13.50 16.52 43.31
CA LEU A 274 12.67 17.38 44.16
C LEU A 274 13.59 18.12 45.14
N LEU A 275 14.08 19.27 44.69
CA LEU A 275 14.36 20.49 45.47
C LEU A 275 14.74 21.63 44.53
#